data_AF-A0A7V2V902-F1
#
_entry.id   AF-A0A7V2V902-F1
#
_cell.length_a   1.000
_cell.length_b   1.000
_cell.length_c   1.000
_cell.angle_alpha   90.00
_cell.angle_beta   90.00
_cell.angle_gamma   90.00
#
_symmetry.space_group_name_H-M   'P 1'
#
loop_
_entity.id
_entity.type
_entity.pdbx_description
1 polymer ?
#
loop_
_entity_poly.entity_id
_entity_poly.type
_entity_poly.pdbx_seq_one_letter_code
_entity_poly.pdbx_strand_id
1 'polypeptide(L)'
;MPRSSSPMPPPPQGMSSLSTQGAHKKPFVSVLQGGFELNSRGFTLIEVLVGLVILAVGLLAIAGMQITSVKGNYFSSNITQASILAQDRLEVLRNLPTNHADLSVGTHNEGTIPGTPFNRQYTVAVVPGTSMLQITVSVSWTDTTNHTVTFTTVRAQ
;
A
#
# COMPACT_ATOMS: atom_id res chain seq x y z
N MET A 1 -79.92 23.91 21.43
CA MET A 1 -80.55 24.27 22.72
C MET A 1 -79.51 24.01 23.83
N PRO A 2 -79.47 24.78 24.94
CA PRO A 2 -78.72 26.04 25.06
C PRO A 2 -77.56 25.99 26.07
N ARG A 3 -76.73 27.05 26.02
CA ARG A 3 -75.56 27.35 26.87
C ARG A 3 -75.92 27.45 28.35
N SER A 4 -75.09 26.86 29.21
CA SER A 4 -75.07 27.10 30.66
C SER A 4 -74.14 28.29 30.95
N SER A 5 -74.72 29.38 31.42
CA SER A 5 -74.02 30.61 31.86
C SER A 5 -73.95 30.63 33.39
N SER A 6 -72.77 30.41 33.95
CA SER A 6 -72.50 30.59 35.38
C SER A 6 -72.13 32.05 35.70
N PRO A 7 -72.63 32.63 36.81
CA PRO A 7 -72.50 34.05 37.12
C PRO A 7 -71.12 34.43 37.71
N MET A 8 -70.72 35.68 37.44
CA MET A 8 -69.43 36.29 37.83
C MET A 8 -69.54 36.93 39.23
N PRO A 9 -68.60 36.70 40.17
CA PRO A 9 -68.60 37.36 41.47
C PRO A 9 -67.94 38.75 41.42
N PRO A 10 -68.39 39.72 42.26
CA PRO A 10 -67.93 41.10 42.26
C PRO A 10 -66.51 41.28 42.85
N PRO A 11 -65.80 42.36 42.49
CA PRO A 11 -64.41 42.58 42.88
C PRO A 11 -64.26 42.99 44.36
N PRO A 12 -63.32 42.42 45.12
CA PRO A 12 -63.00 42.90 46.47
C PRO A 12 -62.27 44.25 46.43
N GLN A 13 -62.84 45.25 47.09
CA GLN A 13 -62.25 46.57 47.26
C GLN A 13 -61.17 46.57 48.36
N GLY A 14 -60.07 47.27 48.05
CA GLY A 14 -59.06 47.85 48.95
C GLY A 14 -58.89 47.31 50.37
N MET A 15 -57.74 46.68 50.62
CA MET A 15 -57.10 46.69 51.94
C MET A 15 -55.80 47.49 51.85
N SER A 16 -55.90 48.74 52.28
CA SER A 16 -54.78 49.58 52.67
C SER A 16 -54.21 49.15 54.03
N SER A 17 -52.90 49.38 54.19
CA SER A 17 -52.05 49.21 55.38
C SER A 17 -51.44 47.82 55.62
N LEU A 18 -50.14 47.71 55.35
CA LEU A 18 -49.18 47.32 56.38
C LEU A 18 -47.78 47.81 56.01
N SER A 19 -47.32 48.80 56.75
CA SER A 19 -45.91 49.19 56.81
C SER A 19 -45.15 48.09 57.54
N THR A 20 -44.06 47.58 56.97
CA THR A 20 -42.90 47.12 57.75
C THR A 20 -41.66 47.11 56.87
N GLN A 21 -40.80 48.08 57.15
CA GLN A 21 -39.38 47.92 57.46
C GLN A 21 -38.48 47.18 56.46
N GLY A 22 -37.45 47.90 56.03
CA GLY A 22 -36.48 47.46 55.03
C GLY A 22 -35.74 46.17 55.35
N ALA A 23 -35.45 45.42 54.29
CA ALA A 23 -34.42 44.42 54.25
C ALA A 23 -33.52 44.71 53.05
N HIS A 24 -32.34 45.23 53.35
CA HIS A 24 -31.20 45.38 52.46
C HIS A 24 -30.77 44.00 51.91
N LYS A 25 -30.86 43.78 50.58
CA LYS A 25 -30.05 42.77 49.89
C LYS A 25 -29.56 43.29 48.53
N LYS A 26 -28.23 43.27 48.43
CA LYS A 26 -27.27 43.68 47.40
C LYS A 26 -27.70 43.32 45.95
N PRO A 27 -27.23 44.05 44.93
CA PRO A 27 -27.60 43.78 43.55
C PRO A 27 -27.22 42.34 43.18
N PHE A 28 -28.17 41.63 42.60
CA PHE A 28 -27.96 40.26 42.12
C PHE A 28 -26.96 40.31 40.97
N VAL A 29 -25.84 39.65 41.20
CA VAL A 29 -24.73 39.33 40.31
C VAL A 29 -25.19 39.16 38.85
N SER A 30 -24.69 40.04 37.98
CA SER A 30 -24.71 39.82 36.53
C SER A 30 -23.89 38.58 36.23
N VAL A 31 -24.56 37.48 35.90
CA VAL A 31 -23.91 36.26 35.42
C VAL A 31 -23.07 36.62 34.22
N LEU A 32 -21.77 36.36 34.34
CA LEU A 32 -20.78 36.54 33.29
C LEU A 32 -21.20 35.66 32.12
N GLN A 33 -21.81 36.27 31.11
CA GLN A 33 -21.95 35.68 29.79
C GLN A 33 -20.56 35.63 29.15
N GLY A 34 -19.72 34.74 29.66
CA GLY A 34 -18.51 34.30 28.99
C GLY A 34 -18.92 33.47 27.79
N GLY A 35 -19.32 34.13 26.71
CA GLY A 35 -19.43 33.49 25.41
C GLY A 35 -18.07 32.90 25.07
N PHE A 36 -18.01 31.58 24.87
CA PHE A 36 -16.91 31.00 24.12
C PHE A 36 -16.99 31.57 22.70
N GLU A 37 -16.28 32.68 22.47
CA GLU A 37 -15.99 33.13 21.11
C GLU A 37 -15.14 32.04 20.45
N LEU A 38 -15.81 31.15 19.71
CA LEU A 38 -15.14 30.30 18.75
C LEU A 38 -14.65 31.20 17.61
N ASN A 39 -13.43 31.70 17.80
CA ASN A 39 -12.69 32.54 16.86
C ASN A 39 -12.63 31.87 15.48
N SER A 40 -13.58 32.24 14.61
CA SER A 40 -13.76 31.68 13.27
C SER A 40 -12.86 32.42 12.29
N ARG A 41 -11.54 32.26 12.43
CA ARG A 41 -10.59 32.81 11.46
C ARG A 41 -10.54 31.90 10.24
N GLY A 42 -10.94 32.42 9.08
CA GLY A 42 -10.78 31.74 7.80
C GLY A 42 -9.31 31.65 7.39
N PHE A 43 -8.99 30.70 6.50
CA PHE A 43 -7.65 30.54 5.94
C PHE A 43 -7.25 31.75 5.10
N THR A 44 -5.98 32.13 5.18
CA THR A 44 -5.44 33.16 4.31
C THR A 44 -5.10 32.59 2.92
N LEU A 45 -5.18 33.40 1.86
CA LEU A 45 -4.84 32.95 0.50
C LEU A 45 -3.37 32.50 0.40
N ILE A 46 -2.47 33.14 1.15
CA ILE A 46 -1.06 32.75 1.21
C ILE A 46 -0.86 31.38 1.87
N GLU A 47 -1.67 31.03 2.86
CA GLU A 47 -1.60 29.74 3.55
C GLU A 47 -2.00 28.59 2.61
N VAL A 48 -3.02 28.79 1.78
CA VAL A 48 -3.40 27.83 0.75
C VAL A 48 -2.28 27.70 -0.30
N LEU A 49 -1.69 28.81 -0.76
CA LEU A 49 -0.59 28.78 -1.72
C LEU A 49 0.63 28.03 -1.17
N VAL A 50 1.02 28.29 0.08
CA VAL A 50 2.12 27.58 0.74
C VAL A 50 1.78 26.09 0.88
N GLY A 51 0.54 25.75 1.26
CA GLY A 51 0.07 24.36 1.34
C GLY A 51 0.14 23.63 -0.01
N LEU A 52 -0.24 24.29 -1.11
CA LEU A 52 -0.15 23.74 -2.46
C LEU A 52 1.31 23.50 -2.90
N VAL A 53 2.23 24.39 -2.52
CA VAL A 53 3.67 24.21 -2.80
C VAL A 53 4.22 22.99 -2.04
N ILE A 54 3.91 22.86 -0.75
CA ILE A 54 4.33 21.70 0.05
C ILE A 54 3.75 20.41 -0.52
N LEU A 55 2.47 20.42 -0.90
CA LEU A 55 1.80 19.29 -1.54
C LEU A 55 2.48 18.91 -2.86
N ALA A 56 2.77 19.88 -3.73
CA ALA A 56 3.43 19.65 -5.01
C ALA A 56 4.81 18.99 -4.83
N VAL A 57 5.62 19.48 -3.87
CA VAL A 57 6.92 18.86 -3.54
C VAL A 57 6.74 17.43 -3.02
N GLY A 58 5.75 17.20 -2.16
CA GLY A 58 5.43 15.86 -1.65
C GLY A 58 5.03 14.87 -2.74
N LEU A 59 4.22 15.30 -3.71
CA LEU A 59 3.80 14.47 -4.84
C LEU A 59 4.97 14.11 -5.77
N LEU A 60 5.91 15.04 -5.99
CA LEU A 60 7.12 14.75 -6.78
C LEU A 60 8.02 13.72 -6.08
N ALA A 61 8.16 13.81 -4.76
CA ALA A 61 8.90 12.81 -3.99
C ALA A 61 8.27 11.40 -4.14
N ILE A 62 6.94 11.30 -4.07
CA ILE A 62 6.21 10.04 -4.29
C ILE A 62 6.38 9.53 -5.72
N ALA A 63 6.31 10.40 -6.72
CA ALA A 63 6.53 10.02 -8.12
C ALA A 63 7.91 9.37 -8.33
N GLY A 64 8.95 9.89 -7.68
CA GLY A 64 10.28 9.28 -7.68
C GLY A 64 10.29 7.87 -7.09
N MET A 65 9.58 7.65 -5.98
CA MET A 65 9.46 6.32 -5.35
C MET A 65 8.70 5.32 -6.23
N GLN A 66 7.67 5.77 -6.94
CA GLN A 66 6.89 4.93 -7.85
C GLN A 66 7.77 4.34 -8.96
N ILE A 67 8.68 5.13 -9.54
CA ILE A 67 9.60 4.65 -10.59
C ILE A 67 10.46 3.49 -10.05
N THR A 68 11.02 3.65 -8.85
CA THR A 68 11.85 2.61 -8.22
C THR A 68 11.05 1.35 -7.91
N SER A 69 9.82 1.49 -7.42
CA SER A 69 8.93 0.35 -7.16
C SER A 69 8.61 -0.43 -8.43
N VAL A 70 8.26 0.27 -9.52
CA VAL A 70 7.98 -0.36 -10.81
C VAL A 70 9.21 -1.12 -11.32
N LYS A 71 10.39 -0.50 -11.30
CA LYS A 71 11.64 -1.17 -11.72
C LYS A 71 11.94 -2.41 -10.89
N GLY A 72 11.79 -2.31 -9.56
CA GLY A 72 11.97 -3.44 -8.65
C GLY A 72 11.00 -4.58 -8.95
N ASN A 73 9.73 -4.28 -9.24
CA ASN A 73 8.73 -5.28 -9.59
C ASN A 73 9.06 -5.99 -10.91
N TYR A 74 9.48 -5.23 -11.94
CA TYR A 74 9.93 -5.82 -13.21
C TYR A 74 11.14 -6.74 -13.01
N PHE A 75 12.14 -6.32 -12.24
CA PHE A 75 13.31 -7.14 -11.93
C PHE A 75 12.93 -8.43 -11.19
N SER A 76 12.13 -8.32 -10.13
CA SER A 76 11.63 -9.48 -9.37
C SER A 76 10.83 -10.43 -10.26
N SER A 77 9.97 -9.91 -11.13
CA SER A 77 9.23 -10.72 -12.10
C SER A 77 10.16 -11.49 -13.03
N ASN A 78 11.21 -10.84 -13.56
CA ASN A 78 12.17 -11.51 -14.43
C ASN A 78 12.95 -12.61 -13.71
N ILE A 79 13.37 -12.38 -12.45
CA ILE A 79 14.04 -13.40 -11.63
C ILE A 79 13.12 -14.61 -11.42
N THR A 80 11.84 -14.38 -11.09
CA THR A 80 10.87 -15.46 -10.91
C THR A 80 10.66 -16.23 -12.21
N GLN A 81 10.43 -15.55 -13.33
CA GLN A 81 10.25 -16.19 -14.64
C GLN A 81 11.48 -16.99 -15.07
N ALA A 82 12.68 -16.39 -14.97
CA ALA A 82 13.93 -17.07 -15.28
C ALA A 82 14.13 -18.32 -14.39
N SER A 83 13.77 -18.22 -13.12
CA SER A 83 13.86 -19.34 -12.18
C SER A 83 12.93 -20.49 -12.56
N ILE A 84 11.69 -20.18 -12.92
CA ILE A 84 10.72 -21.17 -13.41
C ILE A 84 11.25 -21.84 -14.68
N LEU A 85 11.71 -21.06 -15.66
CA LEU A 85 12.22 -21.58 -16.94
C LEU A 85 13.47 -22.45 -16.79
N ALA A 86 14.35 -22.12 -15.83
CA ALA A 86 15.54 -22.89 -15.54
C ALA A 86 15.19 -24.22 -14.82
N GLN A 87 14.31 -24.17 -13.81
CA GLN A 87 13.88 -25.35 -13.06
C GLN A 87 13.07 -26.31 -13.93
N ASP A 88 12.14 -25.80 -14.75
CA ASP A 88 11.36 -26.60 -15.70
C ASP A 88 12.30 -27.36 -16.65
N ARG A 89 13.29 -26.67 -17.24
CA ARG A 89 14.25 -27.34 -18.11
C ARG A 89 15.13 -28.35 -17.36
N LEU A 90 15.56 -28.02 -16.14
CA LEU A 90 16.32 -28.94 -15.30
C LEU A 90 15.53 -30.21 -15.00
N GLU A 91 14.22 -30.09 -14.73
CA GLU A 91 13.33 -31.22 -14.49
C GLU A 91 13.16 -32.09 -15.75
N VAL A 92 12.98 -31.47 -16.91
CA VAL A 92 12.96 -32.19 -18.20
C VAL A 92 14.25 -33.00 -18.36
N LEU A 93 15.42 -32.36 -18.22
CA LEU A 93 16.72 -33.03 -18.34
C LEU A 93 16.91 -34.14 -17.29
N ARG A 94 16.36 -33.98 -16.09
CA ARG A 94 16.41 -35.01 -15.04
C ARG A 94 15.55 -36.23 -15.39
N ASN A 95 14.41 -36.03 -16.05
CA ASN A 95 13.47 -37.09 -16.40
C ASN A 95 13.83 -37.79 -17.72
N LEU A 96 14.79 -37.27 -18.50
CA LEU A 96 15.24 -37.93 -19.73
C LEU A 96 15.93 -39.28 -19.47
N PRO A 97 15.78 -40.26 -20.38
CA PRO A 97 16.56 -41.49 -20.40
C PRO A 97 18.07 -41.18 -20.42
N THR A 98 18.88 -42.02 -19.78
CA THR A 98 20.31 -41.73 -19.59
C THR A 98 21.13 -41.76 -20.89
N ASN A 99 20.63 -42.39 -21.94
CA ASN A 99 21.23 -42.44 -23.27
C ASN A 99 20.69 -41.36 -24.23
N HIS A 100 19.91 -40.40 -23.75
CA HIS A 100 19.34 -39.35 -24.59
C HIS A 100 20.42 -38.37 -25.08
N ALA A 101 20.32 -37.90 -26.33
CA ALA A 101 21.31 -37.00 -26.95
C ALA A 101 21.49 -35.67 -26.18
N ASP A 102 20.40 -35.11 -25.65
CA ASP A 102 20.43 -33.91 -24.78
C ASP A 102 21.27 -34.08 -23.50
N LEU A 103 21.60 -35.31 -23.09
CA LEU A 103 22.47 -35.59 -21.94
C LEU A 103 23.93 -35.84 -22.35
N SER A 104 24.28 -35.60 -23.61
CA SER A 104 25.67 -35.64 -24.06
C SER A 104 26.49 -34.56 -23.35
N VAL A 105 27.71 -34.94 -22.95
CA VAL A 105 28.64 -34.05 -22.24
C VAL A 105 28.99 -32.86 -23.12
N GLY A 106 28.89 -31.66 -22.56
CA GLY A 106 29.18 -30.42 -23.26
C GLY A 106 28.22 -29.29 -22.91
N THR A 107 28.34 -28.19 -23.65
CA THR A 107 27.46 -27.03 -23.55
C THR A 107 26.40 -27.10 -24.63
N HIS A 108 25.15 -27.05 -24.21
CA HIS A 108 23.97 -26.99 -25.07
C HIS A 108 23.36 -25.60 -24.96
N ASN A 109 23.39 -24.88 -26.08
CA ASN A 109 22.91 -23.51 -26.15
C ASN A 109 21.57 -23.51 -26.86
N GLU A 110 20.50 -23.24 -26.12
CA GLU A 110 19.13 -23.24 -26.67
C GLU A 110 18.73 -21.88 -27.22
N GLY A 111 19.51 -20.84 -26.90
CA GLY A 111 19.26 -19.49 -27.36
C GLY A 111 18.02 -18.88 -26.71
N THR A 112 17.41 -17.94 -27.42
CA THR A 112 16.24 -17.21 -26.93
C THR A 112 15.01 -18.10 -26.89
N ILE A 113 14.34 -18.17 -25.74
CA ILE A 113 13.09 -18.89 -25.56
C ILE A 113 11.96 -18.11 -26.26
N PRO A 114 11.21 -18.74 -27.19
CA PRO A 114 10.15 -18.09 -27.95
C PRO A 114 9.14 -17.33 -27.08
N GLY A 115 8.85 -16.08 -27.45
CA GLY A 115 7.88 -15.24 -26.72
C GLY A 115 8.41 -14.64 -25.41
N THR A 116 9.70 -14.80 -25.11
CA THR A 116 10.32 -14.25 -23.89
C THR A 116 11.66 -13.56 -24.20
N PRO A 117 12.14 -12.64 -23.34
CA PRO A 117 13.47 -12.04 -23.47
C PRO A 117 14.59 -12.94 -22.95
N PHE A 118 14.28 -14.16 -22.49
CA PHE A 118 15.24 -15.03 -21.81
C PHE A 118 16.02 -15.89 -22.81
N ASN A 119 17.32 -15.96 -22.61
CA ASN A 119 18.20 -16.93 -23.26
C ASN A 119 18.48 -18.08 -22.28
N ARG A 120 18.45 -19.32 -22.76
CA ARG A 120 18.72 -20.51 -21.95
C ARG A 120 19.87 -21.32 -22.54
N GLN A 121 20.73 -21.78 -21.65
CA GLN A 121 21.77 -22.75 -21.95
C GLN A 121 21.87 -23.75 -20.81
N TYR A 122 22.41 -24.93 -21.09
CA TYR A 122 22.77 -25.87 -20.05
C TYR A 122 24.07 -26.57 -20.36
N THR A 123 24.77 -27.02 -19.33
CA THR A 123 25.98 -27.81 -19.46
C THR A 123 25.81 -29.15 -18.77
N VAL A 124 26.31 -30.20 -19.42
CA VAL A 124 26.37 -31.54 -18.86
C VAL A 124 27.84 -31.90 -18.71
N ALA A 125 28.24 -32.25 -17.49
CA ALA A 125 29.61 -32.64 -17.16
C ALA A 125 29.60 -33.94 -16.36
N VAL A 126 30.58 -34.82 -16.61
CA VAL A 126 30.78 -35.99 -15.76
C VAL A 126 31.40 -35.54 -14.43
N VAL A 127 30.89 -36.06 -13.32
CA VAL A 127 31.49 -35.84 -12.01
C VAL A 127 32.70 -36.76 -11.86
N PRO A 128 33.94 -36.22 -11.71
CA PRO A 128 35.17 -37.02 -11.72
C PRO A 128 35.14 -38.17 -10.70
N GLY A 129 35.54 -39.36 -11.14
CA GLY A 129 35.61 -40.55 -10.27
C GLY A 129 34.26 -41.21 -9.95
N THR A 130 33.19 -40.84 -10.65
CA THR A 130 31.84 -41.38 -10.43
C THR A 130 31.12 -41.67 -11.75
N SER A 131 30.04 -42.46 -11.69
CA SER A 131 29.09 -42.65 -12.80
C SER A 131 27.94 -41.63 -12.76
N MET A 132 28.23 -40.40 -12.32
CA MET A 132 27.22 -39.34 -12.20
C MET A 132 27.48 -38.21 -13.20
N LEU A 133 26.38 -37.62 -13.67
CA LEU A 133 26.37 -36.42 -14.50
C LEU A 133 25.92 -35.23 -13.64
N GLN A 134 26.64 -34.13 -13.74
CA GLN A 134 26.24 -32.82 -13.25
C GLN A 134 25.60 -32.05 -14.41
N ILE A 135 24.40 -31.55 -14.18
CA ILE A 135 23.65 -30.72 -15.13
C ILE A 135 23.51 -29.34 -14.52
N THR A 136 23.99 -28.32 -15.23
CA THR A 136 23.89 -26.92 -14.84
C THR A 136 23.05 -26.19 -15.88
N VAL A 137 21.89 -25.68 -15.50
CA VAL A 137 21.01 -24.88 -16.37
C VAL A 137 21.16 -23.42 -16.02
N SER A 138 21.39 -22.57 -17.02
CA SER A 138 21.52 -21.12 -16.87
C SER A 138 20.52 -20.40 -17.78
N VAL A 139 19.78 -19.47 -17.20
CA VAL A 139 18.86 -18.57 -17.91
C VAL A 139 19.33 -17.14 -17.72
N SER A 140 19.54 -16.43 -18.83
CA SER A 140 20.02 -15.05 -18.85
C SER A 140 19.04 -14.10 -19.54
N TRP A 141 19.01 -12.85 -19.10
CA TRP A 141 18.30 -11.76 -19.77
C TRP A 141 19.08 -10.46 -19.58
N THR A 142 18.78 -9.49 -20.43
CA THR A 142 19.42 -8.17 -20.36
C THR A 142 18.34 -7.12 -20.16
N ASP A 143 18.48 -6.32 -19.11
CA ASP A 143 17.72 -5.08 -18.94
C ASP A 143 18.63 -3.86 -19.25
N THR A 144 19.23 -3.26 -18.22
CA THR A 144 20.37 -2.34 -18.30
C THR A 144 21.70 -3.09 -18.09
N THR A 145 21.67 -4.22 -17.37
CA THR A 145 22.80 -5.12 -17.14
C THR A 145 22.42 -6.54 -17.52
N ASN A 146 23.41 -7.40 -17.77
CA ASN A 146 23.15 -8.82 -17.97
C ASN A 146 22.89 -9.47 -16.60
N HIS A 147 21.78 -10.19 -16.48
CA HIS A 147 21.43 -11.00 -15.32
C HIS A 147 21.39 -12.46 -15.72
N THR A 148 21.78 -13.34 -14.81
CA THR A 148 21.72 -14.78 -15.02
C THR A 148 21.29 -15.49 -13.75
N VAL A 149 20.39 -16.45 -13.89
CA VAL A 149 19.99 -17.40 -12.84
C VAL A 149 20.50 -18.78 -13.25
N THR A 150 21.13 -19.49 -12.31
CA THR A 150 21.71 -20.80 -12.56
C THR A 150 21.25 -21.81 -11.51
N PHE A 151 20.86 -23.01 -11.96
CA PHE A 151 20.57 -24.15 -11.12
C PHE A 151 21.42 -25.35 -11.51
N THR A 152 21.87 -26.10 -10.52
CA THR A 152 22.72 -27.29 -10.72
C THR A 152 22.08 -28.49 -10.05
N THR A 153 22.15 -29.64 -10.71
CA THR A 153 21.79 -30.94 -10.14
C THR A 153 22.81 -32.00 -10.51
N VAL A 154 22.85 -33.08 -9.73
CA VAL A 154 23.66 -34.27 -10.02
C VAL A 154 22.72 -35.46 -10.12
N ARG A 155 22.87 -36.27 -11.17
CA ARG A 155 22.10 -37.49 -11.40
C ARG A 155 23.00 -38.66 -11.75
N ALA A 156 22.54 -39.88 -11.52
CA ALA A 156 23.18 -41.07 -12.04
C ALA A 156 23.03 -41.16 -13.58
N GLN A 157 24.05 -41.73 -14.22
CA GLN A 157 24.08 -42.12 -15.62
C GLN A 157 23.46 -43.50 -15.84
#